data_AF-A0A7G7KI94-F1
#
_entry.id   AF-A0A7G7KI94-F1
#
_cell.length_a   1.000
_cell.length_b   1.000
_cell.length_c   1.000
_cell.angle_alpha   90.00
_cell.angle_beta   90.00
_cell.angle_gamma   90.00
#
_symmetry.space_group_name_H-M   'P 1'
#
loop_
_entity.id
_entity.type
_entity.pdbx_description
1 polymer ?
#
loop_
_entity_poly.entity_id
_entity_poly.type
_entity_poly.pdbx_seq_one_letter_code
_entity_poly.pdbx_strand_id
1 'polypeptide(L)'
;MQILHQSPAHAAWDLRHAAAVEDLLNQYIKTLPQGANMPSPRLFIYKGTAFSRACPQSGIDAPAYCPGDHTIYLEIGLGDQVASKYGDFGALSILSHEFGHAYMSQRKLHPRGKEGELAADAFAGGFARYVEQKGLLEAGDVNEARATFAAVGDYEVYHHDHHGTPIERRQAFEQGYQQGFRLPGDTSPPPTNPLPPAQSPGVPPTAEQHPPPIAPLNNGASPVTPLLGLGIGGMLLILILVGVITMINRARVDD
;
A
#
# COMPACT_ATOMS: atom_id res chain seq x y z
N MET A 1 3.99 8.74 25.25
CA MET A 1 3.23 8.47 24.01
C MET A 1 3.74 9.50 23.00
N GLN A 2 4.83 9.15 22.30
CA GLN A 2 5.67 10.11 21.56
C GLN A 2 6.39 9.40 20.40
N ILE A 3 5.76 8.35 19.86
CA ILE A 3 6.37 7.45 18.86
C ILE A 3 6.19 8.01 17.44
N LEU A 4 5.22 8.91 17.20
CA LEU A 4 4.96 9.49 15.89
C LEU A 4 5.62 10.86 15.65
N HIS A 5 6.36 11.41 16.62
CA HIS A 5 6.78 12.83 16.61
C HIS A 5 8.29 13.05 16.39
N GLN A 6 8.94 12.29 15.50
CA GLN A 6 10.31 12.60 15.10
C GLN A 6 10.40 12.83 13.59
N SER A 7 10.72 14.05 13.18
CA SER A 7 11.12 14.42 11.81
C SER A 7 12.28 15.45 11.89
N PRO A 8 13.17 15.62 10.88
CA PRO A 8 13.31 14.90 9.61
C PRO A 8 14.76 14.45 9.33
N ALA A 9 14.99 13.15 9.15
CA ALA A 9 16.06 12.56 8.34
C ALA A 9 15.92 11.04 8.43
N HIS A 10 15.32 10.43 7.41
CA HIS A 10 15.37 8.97 7.21
C HIS A 10 15.09 8.16 8.49
N ALA A 11 13.95 8.39 9.14
CA ALA A 11 13.41 7.35 10.00
C ALA A 11 13.07 6.18 9.07
N ALA A 12 14.07 5.31 8.83
CA ALA A 12 13.87 4.03 8.19
C ALA A 12 12.65 3.41 8.84
N TRP A 13 11.81 2.77 8.04
CA TRP A 13 10.61 2.11 8.50
C TRP A 13 11.03 1.00 9.47
N ASP A 14 11.20 1.36 10.75
CA ASP A 14 11.83 0.52 11.76
C ASP A 14 10.76 -0.34 12.45
N LEU A 15 11.23 -1.42 13.08
CA LEU A 15 10.36 -2.39 13.76
C LEU A 15 9.45 -1.75 14.83
N ARG A 16 9.82 -0.59 15.38
CA ARG A 16 9.03 0.08 16.42
C ARG A 16 7.85 0.83 15.82
N HIS A 17 8.02 1.47 14.67
CA HIS A 17 6.91 2.09 13.94
C HIS A 17 5.93 1.03 13.45
N ALA A 18 6.43 -0.06 12.86
CA ALA A 18 5.60 -1.17 12.41
C ALA A 18 4.78 -1.78 13.57
N ALA A 19 5.40 -2.02 14.73
CA ALA A 19 4.71 -2.56 15.92
C ALA A 19 3.67 -1.60 16.50
N ALA A 20 3.96 -0.30 16.58
CA ALA A 20 2.99 0.69 17.08
C ALA A 20 1.77 0.80 16.16
N VAL A 21 1.98 0.69 14.85
CA VAL A 21 0.90 0.71 13.86
C VAL A 21 0.11 -0.59 13.87
N GLU A 22 0.77 -1.73 14.01
CA GLU A 22 0.12 -3.02 14.24
C GLU A 22 -0.82 -2.97 15.46
N ASP A 23 -0.37 -2.41 16.58
CA ASP A 23 -1.21 -2.24 17.78
C ASP A 23 -2.45 -1.37 17.51
N LEU A 24 -2.30 -0.28 16.77
CA LEU A 24 -3.42 0.59 16.38
C LEU A 24 -4.38 -0.11 15.40
N LEU A 25 -3.86 -0.86 14.43
CA LEU A 25 -4.66 -1.64 13.48
C LEU A 25 -5.46 -2.74 14.18
N ASN A 26 -4.83 -3.42 15.15
CA ASN A 26 -5.49 -4.41 15.98
C ASN A 26 -6.61 -3.78 16.84
N GLN A 27 -6.40 -2.58 17.37
CA GLN A 27 -7.46 -1.84 18.06
C GLN A 27 -8.57 -1.41 17.10
N TYR A 28 -8.22 -0.95 15.90
CA TYR A 28 -9.17 -0.55 14.87
C TYR A 28 -10.06 -1.72 14.44
N ILE A 29 -9.49 -2.88 14.14
CA ILE A 29 -10.25 -4.09 13.79
C ILE A 29 -11.27 -4.44 14.87
N LYS A 30 -10.92 -4.33 16.15
CA LYS A 30 -11.85 -4.61 17.26
C LYS A 30 -13.08 -3.68 17.27
N THR A 31 -13.00 -2.52 16.62
CA THR A 31 -14.16 -1.62 16.44
C THR A 31 -15.06 -2.02 15.26
N LEU A 32 -14.57 -2.86 14.36
CA LEU A 32 -15.31 -3.31 13.18
C LEU A 32 -16.19 -4.53 13.51
N PRO A 33 -17.28 -4.76 12.74
CA PRO A 33 -18.16 -5.90 12.97
C PRO A 33 -17.42 -7.24 12.96
N GLN A 34 -17.64 -8.06 13.98
CA GLN A 34 -16.98 -9.37 14.21
C GLN A 34 -15.47 -9.30 14.48
N GLY A 35 -14.84 -8.11 14.48
CA GLY A 35 -13.40 -7.97 14.70
C GLY A 35 -12.95 -8.19 16.16
N ALA A 36 -13.86 -8.07 17.13
CA ALA A 36 -13.54 -8.24 18.56
C ALA A 36 -12.93 -9.62 18.91
N ASN A 37 -13.32 -10.67 18.18
CA ASN A 37 -12.85 -12.04 18.38
C ASN A 37 -11.93 -12.54 17.26
N MET A 38 -11.50 -11.65 16.37
CA MET A 38 -10.67 -12.01 15.23
C MET A 38 -9.21 -12.11 15.67
N PRO A 39 -8.49 -13.19 15.32
CA PRO A 39 -7.05 -13.24 15.56
C PRO A 39 -6.36 -12.16 14.72
N SER A 40 -5.30 -11.57 15.28
CA SER A 40 -4.42 -10.68 14.53
C SER A 40 -3.61 -11.47 13.51
N PRO A 41 -3.40 -10.94 12.28
CA PRO A 41 -2.45 -11.54 11.37
C PRO A 41 -1.05 -11.48 11.95
N ARG A 42 -0.22 -12.47 11.63
CA ARG A 42 1.21 -12.40 11.97
C ARG A 42 1.88 -11.37 11.08
N LEU A 43 2.87 -10.64 11.60
CA LEU A 43 3.73 -9.78 10.78
C LEU A 43 5.09 -10.45 10.54
N PHE A 44 5.44 -10.67 9.28
CA PHE A 44 6.74 -11.18 8.85
C PHE A 44 7.49 -10.11 8.08
N ILE A 45 8.49 -9.54 8.71
CA ILE A 45 9.24 -8.39 8.20
C ILE A 45 10.50 -8.88 7.51
N TYR A 46 10.74 -8.45 6.27
CA TYR A 46 11.87 -8.91 5.47
C TYR A 46 12.38 -7.83 4.51
N LYS A 47 13.56 -8.07 3.94
CA LYS A 47 14.14 -7.24 2.88
C LYS A 47 14.48 -8.06 1.64
N GLY A 48 14.14 -7.58 0.46
CA GLY A 48 14.32 -8.27 -0.82
C GLY A 48 13.14 -9.19 -1.15
N THR A 49 13.35 -10.50 -1.06
CA THR A 49 12.32 -11.50 -1.42
C THR A 49 12.12 -12.50 -0.29
N ALA A 50 10.87 -12.74 0.07
CA ALA A 50 10.45 -13.79 0.99
C ALA A 50 9.80 -14.95 0.23
N PHE A 51 9.66 -16.10 0.90
CA PHE A 51 9.02 -17.27 0.34
C PHE A 51 8.09 -17.91 1.37
N SER A 52 6.84 -18.18 0.96
CA SER A 52 5.90 -18.97 1.75
C SER A 52 5.19 -19.98 0.85
N ARG A 53 5.15 -21.24 1.29
CA ARG A 53 4.39 -22.31 0.63
C ARG A 53 2.88 -22.19 0.88
N ALA A 54 2.49 -21.41 1.88
CA ALA A 54 1.10 -21.17 2.21
C ALA A 54 0.50 -20.02 1.38
N CYS A 55 1.33 -19.28 0.64
CA CYS A 55 0.88 -18.20 -0.23
C CYS A 55 0.55 -18.67 -1.63
N PRO A 56 -0.51 -18.12 -2.27
CA PRO A 56 -0.89 -18.46 -3.63
C PRO A 56 0.23 -18.24 -4.65
N GLN A 57 1.11 -17.26 -4.40
CA GLN A 57 2.29 -16.95 -5.21
C GLN A 57 3.55 -17.34 -4.43
N SER A 58 4.39 -18.20 -5.03
CA SER A 58 5.65 -18.61 -4.43
C SER A 58 6.73 -17.57 -4.72
N GLY A 59 7.00 -16.70 -3.75
CA GLY A 59 7.89 -15.55 -3.89
C GLY A 59 7.12 -14.26 -3.64
N ILE A 60 7.54 -13.50 -2.62
CA ILE A 60 6.88 -12.28 -2.17
C ILE A 60 7.95 -11.18 -2.16
N ASP A 61 7.83 -10.20 -3.04
CA ASP A 61 8.79 -9.09 -3.23
C ASP A 61 8.15 -7.71 -3.03
N ALA A 62 6.88 -7.67 -2.64
CA ALA A 62 6.15 -6.51 -2.16
C ALA A 62 5.31 -6.90 -0.93
N PRO A 63 4.86 -5.93 -0.11
CA PRO A 63 3.92 -6.20 0.96
C PRO A 63 2.71 -7.00 0.48
N ALA A 64 2.34 -8.04 1.23
CA ALA A 64 1.24 -8.92 0.87
C ALA A 64 0.67 -9.65 2.08
N TYR A 65 -0.66 -9.72 2.17
CA TYR A 65 -1.37 -10.62 3.06
C TYR A 65 -1.53 -12.02 2.45
N CYS A 66 -1.17 -13.01 3.25
CA CYS A 66 -1.21 -14.42 2.90
C CYS A 66 -2.36 -15.14 3.61
N PRO A 67 -3.43 -15.56 2.91
CA PRO A 67 -4.57 -16.20 3.55
C PRO A 67 -4.27 -17.61 4.07
N GLY A 68 -3.29 -18.32 3.51
CA GLY A 68 -3.00 -19.72 3.87
C GLY A 68 -2.31 -19.88 5.23
N ASP A 69 -1.56 -18.87 5.69
CA ASP A 69 -0.89 -18.87 7.00
C ASP A 69 -1.28 -17.67 7.88
N HIS A 70 -2.22 -16.84 7.42
CA HIS A 70 -2.69 -15.62 8.08
C HIS A 70 -1.53 -14.68 8.47
N THR A 71 -0.59 -14.47 7.54
CA THR A 71 0.60 -13.63 7.73
C THR A 71 0.62 -12.48 6.74
N ILE A 72 0.94 -11.29 7.22
CA ILE A 72 1.34 -10.15 6.40
C ILE A 72 2.85 -10.19 6.24
N TYR A 73 3.30 -10.36 5.00
CA TYR A 73 4.69 -10.26 4.61
C TYR A 73 4.97 -8.80 4.29
N LEU A 74 5.91 -8.19 5.01
CA LEU A 74 6.17 -6.77 4.96
C LEU A 74 7.59 -6.51 4.44
N GLU A 75 7.70 -6.08 3.18
CA GLU A 75 8.97 -5.73 2.56
C GLU A 75 9.38 -4.31 2.95
N ILE A 76 10.42 -4.19 3.78
CA ILE A 76 10.79 -2.90 4.38
C ILE A 76 11.56 -1.99 3.43
N GLY A 77 12.20 -2.53 2.39
CA GLY A 77 12.87 -1.73 1.38
C GLY A 77 11.90 -0.90 0.53
N LEU A 78 10.70 -1.42 0.27
CA LEU A 78 9.61 -0.74 -0.40
C LEU A 78 8.97 0.28 0.54
N GLY A 79 8.78 -0.10 1.81
CA GLY A 79 8.35 0.83 2.86
C GLY A 79 9.24 2.08 2.93
N ASP A 80 10.56 1.89 2.95
CA ASP A 80 11.54 3.00 2.93
C ASP A 80 11.42 3.86 1.65
N GLN A 81 11.20 3.24 0.48
CA GLN A 81 11.03 3.97 -0.78
C GLN A 81 9.74 4.80 -0.81
N VAL A 82 8.64 4.23 -0.32
CA VAL A 82 7.35 4.93 -0.22
C VAL A 82 7.45 6.06 0.80
N ALA A 83 8.04 5.80 1.97
CA ALA A 83 8.27 6.81 2.99
C ALA A 83 9.11 7.98 2.47
N SER A 84 10.19 7.68 1.73
CA SER A 84 11.03 8.72 1.15
C SER A 84 10.34 9.55 0.07
N LYS A 85 9.34 9.01 -0.62
CA LYS A 85 8.71 9.65 -1.78
C LYS A 85 7.38 10.33 -1.45
N TYR A 86 6.60 9.72 -0.57
CA TYR A 86 5.24 10.15 -0.25
C TYR A 86 5.08 10.51 1.22
N GLY A 87 6.00 10.11 2.09
CA GLY A 87 5.93 10.31 3.53
C GLY A 87 5.59 9.01 4.29
N ASP A 88 5.85 9.04 5.59
CA ASP A 88 5.79 7.86 6.45
C ASP A 88 4.36 7.30 6.55
N PHE A 89 3.34 8.16 6.62
CA PHE A 89 1.96 7.72 6.62
C PHE A 89 1.56 7.06 5.31
N GLY A 90 2.17 7.45 4.19
CA GLY A 90 2.09 6.73 2.92
C GLY A 90 2.50 5.26 3.08
N ALA A 91 3.67 4.97 3.66
CA ALA A 91 4.13 3.61 3.90
C ALA A 91 3.24 2.85 4.91
N LEU A 92 2.77 3.53 5.97
CA LEU A 92 1.85 2.96 6.95
C LEU A 92 0.48 2.60 6.34
N SER A 93 0.04 3.35 5.33
CA SER A 93 -1.22 3.08 4.64
C SER A 93 -1.17 1.78 3.83
N ILE A 94 0.01 1.38 3.33
CA ILE A 94 0.21 0.06 2.68
C ILE A 94 0.08 -1.07 3.70
N LEU A 95 0.69 -0.96 4.89
CA LEU A 95 0.47 -1.95 5.95
C LEU A 95 -1.01 -2.03 6.35
N SER A 96 -1.69 -0.89 6.41
CA SER A 96 -3.12 -0.82 6.71
C SER A 96 -3.96 -1.51 5.64
N HIS A 97 -3.58 -1.38 4.36
CA HIS A 97 -4.19 -2.08 3.25
C HIS A 97 -4.08 -3.61 3.43
N GLU A 98 -2.90 -4.13 3.78
CA GLU A 98 -2.72 -5.58 4.01
C GLU A 98 -3.55 -6.11 5.19
N PHE A 99 -3.70 -5.30 6.24
CA PHE A 99 -4.64 -5.61 7.33
C PHE A 99 -6.09 -5.65 6.85
N GLY A 100 -6.46 -4.85 5.85
CA GLY A 100 -7.76 -4.90 5.20
C GLY A 100 -8.02 -6.23 4.51
N HIS A 101 -7.04 -6.75 3.76
CA HIS A 101 -7.11 -8.11 3.21
C HIS A 101 -7.25 -9.16 4.31
N ALA A 102 -6.47 -9.06 5.39
CA ALA A 102 -6.55 -9.98 6.52
C ALA A 102 -7.95 -9.99 7.15
N TYR A 103 -8.52 -8.82 7.42
CA TYR A 103 -9.86 -8.67 7.98
C TYR A 103 -10.93 -9.28 7.06
N MET A 104 -10.91 -8.94 5.77
CA MET A 104 -11.87 -9.47 4.80
C MET A 104 -11.76 -10.99 4.62
N SER A 105 -10.55 -11.53 4.65
CA SER A 105 -10.27 -12.96 4.58
C SER A 105 -10.87 -13.70 5.78
N GLN A 106 -10.67 -13.19 7.00
CA GLN A 106 -11.26 -13.76 8.21
C GLN A 106 -12.79 -13.63 8.23
N ARG A 107 -13.35 -12.57 7.65
CA ARG A 107 -14.79 -12.42 7.43
C ARG A 107 -15.35 -13.35 6.34
N LYS A 108 -14.50 -14.05 5.59
CA LYS A 108 -14.87 -14.83 4.39
C LYS A 108 -15.59 -13.99 3.33
N LEU A 109 -15.23 -12.71 3.26
CA LEU A 109 -15.78 -11.69 2.38
C LEU A 109 -14.63 -10.96 1.67
N HIS A 110 -13.65 -11.71 1.18
CA HIS A 110 -12.48 -11.18 0.46
C HIS A 110 -12.72 -11.26 -1.04
N PRO A 111 -13.04 -10.13 -1.70
CA PRO A 111 -13.11 -10.08 -3.16
C PRO A 111 -11.72 -10.29 -3.76
N ARG A 112 -11.66 -10.75 -5.01
CA ARG A 112 -10.38 -10.99 -5.71
C ARG A 112 -10.10 -9.88 -6.73
N GLY A 113 -8.83 -9.74 -7.10
CA GLY A 113 -8.37 -8.74 -8.07
C GLY A 113 -8.71 -7.32 -7.61
N LYS A 114 -8.93 -6.42 -8.57
CA LYS A 114 -9.30 -5.02 -8.35
C LYS A 114 -10.31 -4.78 -7.23
N GLU A 115 -11.40 -5.53 -7.15
CA GLU A 115 -12.42 -5.28 -6.12
C GLU A 115 -11.87 -5.51 -4.71
N GLY A 116 -10.98 -6.50 -4.55
CA GLY A 116 -10.30 -6.78 -3.28
C GLY A 116 -9.32 -5.67 -2.91
N GLU A 117 -8.56 -5.19 -3.89
CA GLU A 117 -7.61 -4.07 -3.76
C GLU A 117 -8.32 -2.79 -3.33
N LEU A 118 -9.37 -2.39 -4.04
CA LEU A 118 -10.13 -1.19 -3.72
C LEU A 118 -10.81 -1.30 -2.34
N ALA A 119 -11.28 -2.49 -1.95
CA ALA A 119 -11.82 -2.70 -0.61
C ALA A 119 -10.73 -2.57 0.47
N ALA A 120 -9.51 -3.02 0.21
CA ALA A 120 -8.37 -2.86 1.11
C ALA A 120 -7.88 -1.40 1.19
N ASP A 121 -7.90 -0.67 0.08
CA ASP A 121 -7.65 0.79 0.06
C ASP A 121 -8.69 1.53 0.91
N ALA A 122 -9.98 1.17 0.79
CA ALA A 122 -11.05 1.71 1.61
C ALA A 122 -10.88 1.33 3.10
N PHE A 123 -10.37 0.14 3.42
CA PHE A 123 -10.01 -0.23 4.79
C PHE A 123 -8.92 0.68 5.33
N ALA A 124 -7.86 0.93 4.56
CA ALA A 124 -6.78 1.84 4.94
C ALA A 124 -7.30 3.27 5.18
N GLY A 125 -8.23 3.75 4.35
CA GLY A 125 -8.92 5.02 4.57
C GLY A 125 -9.70 5.06 5.89
N GLY A 126 -10.46 4.01 6.17
CA GLY A 126 -11.19 3.86 7.43
C GLY A 126 -10.27 3.82 8.66
N PHE A 127 -9.09 3.20 8.52
CA PHE A 127 -8.06 3.24 9.56
C PHE A 127 -7.50 4.65 9.75
N ALA A 128 -7.17 5.37 8.66
CA ALA A 128 -6.70 6.76 8.76
C ALA A 128 -7.72 7.65 9.49
N ARG A 129 -9.01 7.48 9.20
CA ARG A 129 -10.10 8.14 9.94
C ARG A 129 -10.05 7.83 11.45
N TYR A 130 -9.88 6.57 11.80
CA TYR A 130 -9.78 6.13 13.20
C TYR A 130 -8.59 6.75 13.93
N VAL A 131 -7.43 6.84 13.27
CA VAL A 131 -6.21 7.47 13.80
C VAL A 131 -6.41 8.99 13.95
N GLU A 132 -7.08 9.64 13.00
CA GLU A 132 -7.41 11.07 13.10
C GLU A 132 -8.34 11.37 14.27
N GLN A 133 -9.37 10.54 14.49
CA GLN A 133 -10.28 10.67 15.64
C GLN A 133 -9.55 10.53 16.99
N LYS A 134 -8.39 9.88 17.02
CA LYS A 134 -7.50 9.82 18.19
C LYS A 134 -6.55 11.01 18.30
N GLY A 135 -6.53 11.91 17.32
CA GLY A 135 -5.62 13.07 17.25
C GLY A 135 -4.17 12.66 16.98
N LEU A 136 -3.96 11.54 16.28
CA LEU A 136 -2.62 10.98 16.05
C LEU A 136 -2.10 11.26 14.63
N LEU A 137 -2.90 11.84 13.74
CA LEU A 137 -2.42 12.27 12.41
C LEU A 137 -1.82 13.67 12.46
N GLU A 138 -0.77 13.86 11.67
CA GLU A 138 -0.17 15.15 11.38
C GLU A 138 -0.80 15.80 10.13
N ALA A 139 -0.54 17.09 9.97
CA ALA A 139 -1.01 17.84 8.81
C ALA A 139 -0.23 17.42 7.56
N GLY A 140 -0.79 16.52 6.77
CA GLY A 140 -0.14 16.03 5.55
C GLY A 140 -0.42 14.55 5.32
N ASP A 141 -0.45 13.76 6.39
CA ASP A 141 -0.56 12.29 6.39
C ASP A 141 -1.64 11.74 5.46
N VAL A 142 -2.84 12.33 5.49
CA VAL A 142 -3.94 11.88 4.63
C VAL A 142 -3.62 12.12 3.14
N ASN A 143 -2.92 13.20 2.82
CA ASN A 143 -2.45 13.47 1.45
C ASN A 143 -1.32 12.53 1.03
N GLU A 144 -0.45 12.12 1.96
CA GLU A 144 0.59 11.11 1.71
C GLU A 144 -0.02 9.78 1.30
N ALA A 145 -1.04 9.32 2.03
CA ALA A 145 -1.77 8.10 1.70
C ALA A 145 -2.52 8.23 0.36
N ARG A 146 -3.20 9.36 0.10
CA ARG A 146 -3.85 9.62 -1.20
C ARG A 146 -2.86 9.55 -2.37
N ALA A 147 -1.67 10.13 -2.20
CA ALA A 147 -0.63 10.11 -3.22
C ALA A 147 -0.05 8.70 -3.40
N THR A 148 0.13 7.96 -2.31
CA THR A 148 0.59 6.57 -2.32
C THR A 148 -0.38 5.67 -3.07
N PHE A 149 -1.68 5.68 -2.74
CA PHE A 149 -2.68 4.86 -3.43
C PHE A 149 -2.87 5.24 -4.90
N ALA A 150 -2.72 6.52 -5.24
CA ALA A 150 -2.65 6.91 -6.65
C ALA A 150 -1.43 6.31 -7.36
N ALA A 151 -0.27 6.28 -6.70
CA ALA A 151 0.98 5.81 -7.29
C ALA A 151 1.07 4.29 -7.48
N VAL A 152 0.38 3.51 -6.63
CA VAL A 152 0.33 2.03 -6.74
C VAL A 152 -0.83 1.54 -7.62
N GLY A 153 -1.57 2.45 -8.26
CA GLY A 153 -2.55 2.09 -9.28
C GLY A 153 -1.91 1.83 -10.64
N ASP A 154 -2.57 1.01 -11.46
CA ASP A 154 -2.11 0.64 -12.79
C ASP A 154 -3.20 0.87 -13.85
N TYR A 155 -2.83 0.93 -15.13
CA TYR A 155 -3.77 1.08 -16.25
C TYR A 155 -3.94 -0.22 -17.05
N GLU A 156 -3.52 -1.36 -16.50
CA GLU A 156 -3.58 -2.67 -17.14
C GLU A 156 -4.98 -3.28 -17.03
N VAL A 157 -6.02 -2.52 -17.38
CA VAL A 157 -7.45 -2.84 -17.15
C VAL A 157 -7.94 -4.16 -17.75
N TYR A 158 -7.16 -4.79 -18.64
CA TYR A 158 -7.44 -6.09 -19.24
C TYR A 158 -6.60 -7.23 -18.65
N HIS A 159 -5.66 -6.92 -17.75
CA HIS A 159 -4.84 -7.91 -17.06
C HIS A 159 -5.59 -8.47 -15.86
N HIS A 160 -5.41 -9.76 -15.58
CA HIS A 160 -6.08 -10.43 -14.45
C HIS A 160 -5.58 -9.93 -13.10
N ASP A 161 -4.35 -9.40 -13.05
CA ASP A 161 -3.75 -8.74 -11.89
C ASP A 161 -3.95 -7.21 -11.94
N HIS A 162 -4.99 -6.70 -12.59
CA HIS A 162 -5.32 -5.28 -12.52
C HIS A 162 -5.72 -4.91 -11.09
N HIS A 163 -5.00 -3.98 -10.46
CA HIS A 163 -5.23 -3.56 -9.07
C HIS A 163 -6.22 -2.40 -8.96
N GLY A 164 -6.59 -1.80 -10.09
CA GLY A 164 -7.37 -0.56 -10.15
C GLY A 164 -6.52 0.62 -10.62
N THR A 165 -7.17 1.56 -11.29
CA THR A 165 -6.50 2.76 -11.78
C THR A 165 -6.07 3.67 -10.64
N PRO A 166 -5.04 4.53 -10.83
CA PRO A 166 -4.65 5.55 -9.85
C PRO A 166 -5.82 6.36 -9.28
N ILE A 167 -6.81 6.66 -10.13
CA ILE A 167 -8.00 7.41 -9.73
C ILE A 167 -8.89 6.57 -8.81
N GLU A 168 -9.13 5.31 -9.18
CA GLU A 168 -9.99 4.38 -8.41
C GLU A 168 -9.39 4.07 -7.05
N ARG A 169 -8.09 3.77 -6.99
CA ARG A 169 -7.39 3.46 -5.74
C ARG A 169 -7.44 4.63 -4.76
N ARG A 170 -7.09 5.83 -5.23
CA ARG A 170 -7.21 7.07 -4.43
C ARG A 170 -8.65 7.32 -3.97
N GLN A 171 -9.64 7.09 -4.85
CA GLN A 171 -11.05 7.28 -4.52
C GLN A 171 -11.53 6.29 -3.47
N ALA A 172 -11.10 5.03 -3.54
CA ALA A 172 -11.47 4.02 -2.57
C ALA A 172 -10.92 4.36 -1.17
N PHE A 173 -9.65 4.76 -1.08
CA PHE A 173 -9.08 5.30 0.15
C PHE A 173 -9.89 6.49 0.68
N GLU A 174 -10.19 7.46 -0.18
CA GLU A 174 -10.95 8.66 0.22
C GLU A 174 -12.35 8.32 0.75
N GLN A 175 -13.04 7.37 0.11
CA GLN A 175 -14.35 6.90 0.57
C GLN A 175 -14.26 6.31 1.99
N GLY A 176 -13.27 5.43 2.21
CA GLY A 176 -13.01 4.86 3.54
C GLY A 176 -12.70 5.92 4.59
N TYR A 177 -11.89 6.92 4.25
CA TYR A 177 -11.54 8.03 5.14
C TYR A 177 -12.76 8.91 5.51
N GLN A 178 -13.58 9.26 4.52
CA GLN A 178 -14.75 10.10 4.73
C GLN A 178 -15.87 9.38 5.49
N GLN A 179 -16.09 8.09 5.22
CA GLN A 179 -17.29 7.36 5.66
C GLN A 179 -17.01 6.29 6.72
N GLY A 180 -15.75 5.93 6.91
CA GLY A 180 -15.35 4.72 7.61
C GLY A 180 -15.45 3.48 6.72
N PHE A 181 -14.66 2.45 7.03
CA PHE A 181 -14.70 1.18 6.31
C PHE A 181 -15.96 0.36 6.66
N ARG A 182 -16.53 -0.30 5.66
CA ARG A 182 -17.67 -1.22 5.81
C ARG A 182 -17.62 -2.33 4.76
N LEU A 183 -18.08 -3.52 5.14
CA LEU A 183 -18.38 -4.60 4.21
C LEU A 183 -19.87 -4.68 3.88
N PRO A 184 -20.24 -5.26 2.72
CA PRO A 184 -21.62 -5.61 2.43
C PRO A 184 -22.22 -6.44 3.56
N GLY A 185 -23.41 -6.03 4.03
CA GLY A 185 -24.13 -6.72 5.10
C GLY A 185 -23.76 -6.31 6.53
N ASP A 186 -22.79 -5.40 6.73
CA ASP A 186 -22.57 -4.80 8.04
C ASP A 186 -23.80 -3.94 8.42
N THR A 187 -24.42 -4.22 9.57
CA THR A 187 -25.67 -3.57 10.02
C THR A 187 -25.46 -2.50 11.10
N SER A 188 -24.38 -2.60 11.88
CA SER A 188 -24.03 -1.59 12.90
C SER A 188 -23.43 -0.36 12.22
N PRO A 189 -23.87 0.88 12.52
CA PRO A 189 -23.30 2.09 11.91
C PRO A 189 -21.79 2.18 12.15
N PRO A 190 -21.00 2.78 11.23
CA PRO A 190 -19.57 2.94 11.46
C PRO A 190 -19.37 3.86 12.68
N PRO A 191 -18.19 3.88 13.32
CA PRO A 191 -17.91 4.86 14.36
C PRO A 191 -18.01 6.28 13.78
N THR A 192 -19.17 6.92 13.93
CA THR A 192 -19.55 8.17 13.25
C THR A 192 -19.10 9.41 14.00
N ASN A 193 -18.12 9.32 14.91
CA ASN A 193 -17.56 10.52 15.51
C ASN A 193 -17.13 11.45 14.35
N PRO A 194 -17.63 12.70 14.31
CA PRO A 194 -17.19 13.67 13.32
C PRO A 194 -15.67 13.74 13.36
N LEU A 195 -15.04 13.88 12.20
CA LEU A 195 -13.62 14.20 12.19
C LEU A 195 -13.41 15.48 13.00
N PRO A 196 -12.32 15.59 13.77
CA PRO A 196 -11.91 16.87 14.31
C PRO A 196 -11.94 17.94 13.19
N PRO A 197 -12.24 19.21 13.50
CA PRO A 197 -12.10 20.27 12.51
C PRO A 197 -10.72 20.15 11.86
N ALA A 198 -10.67 20.14 10.53
CA ALA A 198 -9.42 20.02 9.79
C ALA A 198 -8.40 20.98 10.41
N GLN A 199 -7.29 20.44 10.89
CA GLN A 199 -6.18 21.28 11.33
C GLN A 199 -5.82 22.17 10.14
N SER A 200 -5.68 23.48 10.37
CA SER A 200 -5.45 24.46 9.31
C SER A 200 -4.39 23.91 8.35
N PRO A 201 -4.62 23.96 7.02
CA PRO A 201 -3.69 23.36 6.09
C PRO A 201 -2.30 23.92 6.37
N GLY A 202 -1.40 23.04 6.83
CA GLY A 202 0.02 23.28 6.70
C GLY A 202 0.29 23.66 5.25
N VAL A 203 1.24 24.57 5.03
CA VAL A 203 1.62 25.06 3.71
C VAL A 203 1.59 23.90 2.71
N PRO A 204 0.78 23.97 1.64
CA PRO A 204 0.73 22.91 0.66
C PRO A 204 2.17 22.63 0.19
N PRO A 205 2.62 21.37 0.11
CA PRO A 205 3.83 21.10 -0.64
C PRO A 205 3.65 21.72 -2.01
N THR A 206 4.61 22.56 -2.38
CA THR A 206 4.63 23.29 -3.66
C THR A 206 4.22 22.34 -4.77
N ALA A 207 3.25 22.76 -5.59
CA ALA A 207 2.80 22.02 -6.74
C ALA A 207 3.97 21.78 -7.69
N GLU A 208 4.65 20.65 -7.55
CA GLU A 208 5.66 20.20 -8.50
C GLU A 208 5.57 18.69 -8.70
N GLN A 209 5.15 18.36 -9.92
CA GLN A 209 5.44 17.13 -10.67
C GLN A 209 4.78 15.85 -10.16
N HIS A 210 3.76 15.39 -10.91
CA HIS A 210 3.43 13.98 -10.97
C HIS A 210 4.73 13.20 -11.22
N PRO A 211 5.21 12.38 -10.28
CA PRO A 211 6.33 11.53 -10.56
C PRO A 211 5.91 10.50 -11.60
N PRO A 212 6.81 10.09 -12.51
CA PRO A 212 6.50 9.04 -13.48
C PRO A 212 6.03 7.76 -12.77
N PRO A 213 5.26 6.89 -13.46
CA PRO A 213 4.91 5.57 -12.95
C PRO A 213 6.18 4.86 -12.50
N ILE A 214 6.06 4.15 -11.37
CA ILE A 214 7.16 3.35 -10.82
C ILE A 214 7.57 2.35 -11.92
N ALA A 215 8.83 2.41 -12.35
CA ALA A 215 9.39 1.32 -13.16
C ALA A 215 9.29 0.02 -12.35
N PRO A 216 9.07 -1.16 -12.97
CA PRO A 216 9.06 -2.41 -12.23
C PRO A 216 10.30 -2.47 -11.32
N LEU A 217 10.07 -2.69 -10.03
CA LEU A 217 11.11 -2.69 -8.99
C LEU A 217 12.19 -3.71 -9.40
N ASN A 218 13.34 -3.21 -9.86
CA ASN A 218 14.42 -4.06 -10.28
C ASN A 218 15.19 -4.52 -9.03
N ASN A 219 14.82 -5.69 -8.53
CA ASN A 219 15.34 -6.28 -7.31
C ASN A 219 16.73 -6.91 -7.50
N GLY A 220 17.69 -6.21 -8.12
CA GLY A 220 19.13 -6.53 -8.09
C GLY A 220 19.57 -7.99 -8.29
N ALA A 221 18.76 -8.82 -8.96
CA ALA A 221 19.07 -10.23 -9.13
C ALA A 221 20.04 -10.38 -10.30
N SER A 222 21.30 -10.69 -9.98
CA SER A 222 22.27 -11.20 -10.96
C SER A 222 21.73 -12.49 -11.60
N PRO A 223 22.09 -12.79 -12.87
CA PRO A 223 21.34 -13.72 -13.69
C PRO A 223 21.62 -15.17 -13.26
N VAL A 224 20.65 -15.78 -12.59
CA VAL A 224 20.54 -17.24 -12.56
C VAL A 224 19.81 -17.65 -13.83
N THR A 225 20.53 -18.36 -14.69
CA THR A 225 20.01 -18.98 -15.91
C THR A 225 18.87 -19.93 -15.56
N PRO A 226 17.63 -19.72 -16.05
CA PRO A 226 16.57 -20.68 -15.85
C PRO A 226 16.54 -21.67 -17.01
N LEU A 227 16.67 -22.95 -16.67
CA LEU A 227 16.36 -24.05 -17.56
C LEU A 227 14.83 -24.21 -17.60
N LEU A 228 14.24 -23.81 -18.74
CA LEU A 228 13.00 -24.31 -19.35
C LEU A 228 11.77 -24.59 -18.46
N GLY A 229 10.75 -23.75 -18.61
CA GLY A 229 9.40 -24.01 -18.11
C GLY A 229 8.36 -22.94 -18.48
N LEU A 230 8.11 -22.76 -19.78
CA LEU A 230 6.89 -22.24 -20.44
C LEU A 230 6.00 -21.19 -19.73
N GLY A 231 5.94 -20.00 -20.35
CA GLY A 231 4.94 -18.96 -20.12
C GLY A 231 5.21 -17.72 -20.99
N ILE A 232 5.04 -17.86 -22.30
CA ILE A 232 5.46 -16.89 -23.33
C ILE A 232 4.31 -15.92 -23.58
N GLY A 233 4.48 -14.63 -23.26
CA GLY A 233 3.50 -13.61 -23.67
C GLY A 233 3.60 -12.26 -22.97
N GLY A 234 4.77 -11.63 -22.92
CA GLY A 234 4.85 -10.27 -22.37
C GLY A 234 6.23 -9.62 -22.31
N MET A 235 7.25 -10.17 -22.98
CA MET A 235 8.64 -9.72 -22.74
C MET A 235 9.49 -9.65 -24.01
N LEU A 236 8.91 -9.23 -25.14
CA LEU A 236 9.67 -9.06 -26.39
C LEU A 236 9.37 -7.79 -27.21
N LEU A 237 8.79 -6.74 -26.61
CA LEU A 237 8.57 -5.48 -27.34
C LEU A 237 9.15 -4.21 -26.70
N ILE A 238 9.74 -4.30 -25.50
CA ILE A 238 10.24 -3.11 -24.78
C ILE A 238 11.76 -2.89 -24.97
N LEU A 239 12.49 -3.90 -25.44
CA LEU A 239 13.95 -3.78 -25.64
C LEU A 239 14.38 -3.12 -26.97
N ILE A 240 13.44 -2.84 -27.90
CA ILE A 240 13.77 -2.13 -29.15
C ILE A 240 13.49 -0.62 -29.05
N LEU A 241 12.59 -0.16 -28.18
CA LEU A 241 12.27 1.27 -28.05
C LEU A 241 13.20 2.05 -27.11
N VAL A 242 13.75 1.41 -26.08
CA VAL A 242 14.66 2.09 -25.13
C VAL A 242 16.03 2.38 -25.77
N GLY A 243 16.52 1.53 -26.68
CA GLY A 243 17.80 1.71 -27.36
C GLY A 243 17.82 2.85 -28.41
N VAL A 244 16.68 3.17 -29.02
CA VAL A 244 16.59 4.22 -30.06
C VAL A 244 16.52 5.61 -29.43
N ILE A 245 15.89 5.77 -28.26
CA ILE A 245 15.76 7.08 -27.58
C ILE A 245 17.09 7.54 -26.98
N THR A 246 17.95 6.62 -26.51
CA THR A 246 19.28 7.00 -25.98
C THR A 246 20.28 7.37 -27.09
N MET A 247 20.07 6.92 -28.33
CA MET A 247 20.90 7.33 -29.47
C MET A 247 20.46 8.67 -30.10
N ILE A 248 19.18 9.06 -29.98
CA ILE A 248 18.71 10.35 -30.52
C ILE A 248 19.12 11.54 -29.62
N ASN A 249 19.21 11.35 -28.30
CA ASN A 249 19.58 12.44 -27.37
C ASN A 249 21.09 12.67 -27.21
N ARG A 250 21.95 11.77 -27.72
CA ARG A 250 23.41 11.98 -27.75
C ARG A 250 23.93 12.65 -29.03
N ALA A 251 23.09 12.84 -30.05
CA ALA A 251 23.46 13.52 -31.29
C ALA A 251 23.08 15.02 -31.30
N ARG A 252 22.70 15.60 -30.16
CA ARG A 252 22.20 17.00 -30.06
C ARG A 252 22.95 17.87 -29.05
N VAL A 253 24.05 17.37 -28.50
CA VAL A 253 24.91 18.08 -27.54
C VAL A 253 26.29 18.40 -28.14
N ASP A 254 26.59 17.91 -29.34
CA ASP A 254 27.87 18.16 -30.04
C ASP A 254 27.69 18.88 -31.39
N ASP A 255 26.81 19.88 -31.45
CA ASP A 255 26.78 20.93 -32.50
C ASP A 255 26.45 22.31 -31.89
#